data_AF-A0A0P6XYU9-F1
#
_entry.id   AF-A0A0P6XYU9-F1
#
_cell.length_a   1.000
_cell.length_b   1.000
_cell.length_c   1.000
_cell.angle_alpha   90.00
_cell.angle_beta   90.00
_cell.angle_gamma   90.00
#
_symmetry.space_group_name_H-M   'P 1'
#
loop_
_entity.id
_entity.type
_entity.pdbx_description
1 polymer ?
#
loop_
_entity_poly.entity_id
_entity_poly.type
_entity_poly.pdbx_seq_one_letter_code
_entity_poly.pdbx_strand_id
1 'polypeptide(L)'
;MSRPPKKKYELGQWVRFSRIVAPKPDADGWPRTQYMGRVRKGMVIGVTKVYRRLPGTIPPRLADGVEVYLIAVSHHRYYRVFESDIKAN
;
A
#
# COMPACT_ATOMS: atom_id res chain seq x y z
N MET A 1 11.58 -12.56 22.79
CA MET A 1 11.00 -12.75 21.44
C MET A 1 9.86 -11.75 21.27
N SER A 2 10.01 -10.70 20.45
CA SER A 2 8.90 -9.77 20.22
C SER A 2 7.87 -10.42 19.31
N ARG A 3 6.63 -10.50 19.77
CA ARG A 3 5.49 -10.96 18.97
C ARG A 3 5.49 -10.15 17.66
N PRO A 4 5.41 -10.77 16.48
CA PRO A 4 5.30 -10.00 15.24
C PRO A 4 4.09 -9.06 15.38
N PRO A 5 4.21 -7.79 14.93
CA PRO A 5 3.10 -6.86 14.99
C PRO A 5 1.89 -7.52 14.34
N LYS A 6 0.78 -7.60 15.07
CA LYS A 6 -0.47 -8.16 14.53
C LYS A 6 -0.82 -7.34 13.30
N LYS A 7 -0.88 -7.98 12.13
CA LYS A 7 -1.47 -7.36 10.94
C LYS A 7 -2.88 -6.91 11.30
N LYS A 8 -3.18 -5.64 11.07
CA LYS A 8 -4.48 -5.04 11.41
C LYS A 8 -5.62 -5.62 10.58
N TYR A 9 -5.32 -6.09 9.37
CA TYR A 9 -6.29 -6.70 8.46
C TYR A 9 -5.83 -8.09 8.01
N GLU A 10 -6.79 -9.01 7.87
CA GLU A 10 -6.55 -10.41 7.52
C GLU A 10 -6.78 -10.67 6.02
N LEU A 11 -6.20 -11.76 5.50
CA LEU A 11 -6.47 -12.22 4.14
C LEU A 11 -7.96 -12.56 3.99
N GLY A 12 -8.56 -12.18 2.87
CA GLY A 12 -9.99 -12.37 2.62
C GLY A 12 -10.89 -11.31 3.27
N GLN A 13 -10.35 -10.42 4.10
CA GLN A 13 -11.14 -9.36 4.74
C GLN A 13 -11.57 -8.31 3.72
N TRP A 14 -12.86 -7.96 3.74
CA TRP A 14 -13.39 -6.86 2.95
C TRP A 14 -13.16 -5.52 3.66
N VAL A 15 -12.59 -4.56 2.94
CA VAL A 15 -12.21 -3.25 3.46
C VAL A 15 -12.63 -2.13 2.51
N ARG A 16 -12.68 -0.91 3.04
CA ARG A 16 -12.93 0.33 2.29
C ARG A 16 -11.69 1.22 2.29
N PHE A 17 -11.45 1.91 1.19
CA PHE A 17 -10.34 2.86 1.05
C PHE A 17 -10.68 3.90 -0.01
N SER A 18 -10.03 5.05 0.04
CA SER A 18 -10.19 6.11 -0.98
C SER A 18 -8.87 6.65 -1.52
N ARG A 19 -7.77 6.23 -0.90
CA ARG A 19 -6.40 6.56 -1.29
C ARG A 19 -5.65 5.27 -1.58
N ILE A 20 -4.73 5.33 -2.53
CA ILE A 20 -3.86 4.22 -2.93
C ILE A 20 -2.41 4.71 -2.93
N VAL A 21 -1.45 3.79 -2.93
CA VAL A 21 -0.05 4.13 -3.19
C VAL A 21 0.06 4.65 -4.62
N ALA A 22 0.60 5.86 -4.77
CA ALA A 22 0.81 6.48 -6.07
C ALA A 22 1.89 5.71 -6.87
N PRO A 23 1.77 5.62 -8.21
CA PRO A 23 2.80 4.98 -9.04
C PRO A 23 4.15 5.72 -9.00
N LYS A 24 4.12 7.03 -8.80
CA LYS A 24 5.31 7.88 -8.70
C LYS A 24 5.53 8.29 -7.23
N PRO A 25 6.75 8.12 -6.70
CA PRO A 25 7.09 8.63 -5.37
C PRO A 25 7.04 10.17 -5.35
N ASP A 26 7.19 10.76 -4.18
CA ASP A 26 7.42 12.19 -4.07
C ASP A 26 8.85 12.59 -4.52
N ALA A 27 9.18 13.88 -4.37
CA ALA A 27 10.47 14.43 -4.75
C ALA A 27 11.65 13.80 -3.97
N ASP A 28 11.41 13.38 -2.73
CA ASP A 28 12.39 12.75 -1.84
C ASP A 28 12.49 11.23 -2.03
N GLY A 29 11.71 10.71 -2.98
CA GLY A 29 11.67 9.30 -3.36
C GLY A 29 10.82 8.43 -2.45
N TRP A 30 10.06 9.01 -1.52
CA TRP A 30 9.17 8.27 -0.64
C TRP A 30 7.88 7.83 -1.34
N PRO A 31 7.38 6.62 -1.03
CA PRO A 31 6.06 6.20 -1.48
C PRO A 31 4.99 7.13 -0.90
N ARG A 32 4.12 7.69 -1.74
CA ARG A 32 3.06 8.60 -1.34
C ARG A 32 1.68 8.05 -1.68
N THR A 33 0.65 8.73 -1.17
CA THR A 33 -0.75 8.40 -1.46
C THR A 33 -1.29 9.22 -2.62
N GLN A 34 -2.31 8.68 -3.30
CA GLN A 34 -3.11 9.35 -4.31
C GLN A 34 -4.59 9.09 -4.03
N TYR A 35 -5.39 10.16 -3.99
CA TYR A 35 -6.84 10.06 -3.87
C TYR A 35 -7.48 9.60 -5.19
N MET A 36 -8.45 8.67 -5.09
CA MET A 36 -9.11 8.06 -6.25
C MET A 36 -10.39 8.77 -6.72
N GLY A 37 -10.79 9.88 -6.07
CA GLY A 37 -12.06 10.56 -6.37
C GLY A 37 -13.29 9.93 -5.73
N ARG A 38 -13.19 8.70 -5.19
CA ARG A 38 -14.30 7.98 -4.54
C ARG A 38 -13.79 6.90 -3.59
N VAL A 39 -14.64 6.50 -2.64
CA VAL A 39 -14.41 5.33 -1.80
C VAL A 39 -14.61 4.06 -2.63
N ARG A 40 -13.70 3.11 -2.51
CA ARG A 40 -13.78 1.76 -3.08
C ARG A 40 -13.90 0.74 -1.96
N LYS A 41 -14.55 -0.38 -2.27
CA LYS A 41 -14.58 -1.59 -1.44
C LYS A 41 -13.81 -2.69 -2.17
N GLY A 42 -13.03 -3.47 -1.44
CA GLY A 42 -12.26 -4.58 -1.99
C GLY A 42 -11.83 -5.57 -0.92
N MET A 43 -11.23 -6.67 -1.34
CA MET A 43 -10.79 -7.76 -0.47
C MET A 43 -9.27 -7.74 -0.32
N VAL A 44 -8.77 -7.90 0.91
CA VAL A 44 -7.34 -8.03 1.19
C VAL A 44 -6.85 -9.37 0.63
N ILE A 45 -5.87 -9.32 -0.27
CA ILE A 45 -5.26 -10.50 -0.91
C ILE A 45 -3.80 -10.71 -0.54
N GLY A 46 -3.20 -9.77 0.20
CA GLY A 46 -1.81 -9.86 0.59
C GLY A 46 -1.26 -8.62 1.27
N VAL A 47 0.00 -8.72 1.69
CA VAL A 47 0.81 -7.60 2.15
C VAL A 47 2.10 -7.62 1.34
N THR A 48 2.58 -6.44 0.94
CA THR A 48 3.85 -6.28 0.25
C THR A 48 4.58 -5.06 0.79
N LYS A 49 5.82 -4.83 0.34
CA LYS A 49 6.60 -3.64 0.70
C LYS A 49 6.73 -2.70 -0.49
N VAL A 50 6.60 -1.41 -0.22
CA VAL A 50 6.96 -0.33 -1.15
C VAL A 50 8.18 0.38 -0.61
N TYR A 51 9.17 0.60 -1.47
CA TYR A 51 10.49 1.06 -1.04
C TYR A 51 10.68 2.53 -1.39
N ARG A 52 11.39 3.25 -0.54
CA ARG A 52 11.92 4.56 -0.89
C ARG A 52 12.95 4.41 -2.01
N ARG A 53 12.81 5.20 -3.07
CA ARG A 53 13.82 5.32 -4.14
C ARG A 53 14.85 6.36 -3.73
N LEU A 54 16.14 6.03 -3.75
CA LEU A 54 17.19 7.01 -3.48
C LEU A 54 17.41 7.94 -4.69
N PRO A 55 17.28 9.27 -4.52
CA PRO A 55 17.49 10.22 -5.61
C PRO A 55 18.94 10.17 -6.13
N GLY A 56 19.14 10.48 -7.41
CA GLY A 56 20.47 10.59 -8.02
C GLY A 56 21.22 9.26 -8.22
N THR A 57 20.58 8.11 -8.03
CA THR A 57 21.22 6.79 -8.19
C THR A 57 20.90 6.15 -9.55
N ILE A 58 21.94 5.70 -10.26
CA ILE A 58 21.86 4.90 -11.48
C ILE A 58 22.86 3.73 -11.32
N PRO A 59 22.41 2.47 -11.22
CA PRO A 59 21.00 2.02 -11.19
C PRO A 59 20.24 2.51 -9.94
N PRO A 60 18.90 2.57 -9.98
CA PRO A 60 18.10 3.02 -8.85
C PRO A 60 18.35 2.17 -7.61
N ARG A 61 18.79 2.80 -6.52
CA ARG A 61 18.90 2.14 -5.22
C ARG A 61 17.60 2.29 -4.45
N LEU A 62 17.22 1.20 -3.78
CA LEU A 62 16.05 1.15 -2.90
C LEU A 62 16.53 1.19 -1.45
N ALA A 63 15.89 2.02 -0.65
CA ALA A 63 16.11 2.13 0.79
C ALA A 63 14.92 1.50 1.54
N ASP A 64 14.62 2.02 2.72
CA ASP A 64 13.60 1.50 3.64
C ASP A 64 12.29 1.09 2.96
N GLY A 65 11.77 -0.07 3.36
CA GLY A 65 10.52 -0.63 2.86
C GLY A 65 9.38 -0.41 3.84
N VAL A 66 8.28 0.15 3.35
CA VAL A 66 7.03 0.35 4.10
C VAL A 66 6.02 -0.71 3.69
N GLU A 67 5.39 -1.37 4.68
CA GLU A 67 4.36 -2.36 4.41
C GLU A 67 3.06 -1.71 3.91
N VAL A 68 2.46 -2.34 2.91
CA VAL A 68 1.18 -1.94 2.31
C VAL A 68 0.34 -3.18 2.01
N TYR A 69 -0.97 -3.03 2.10
CA TYR A 69 -1.92 -4.09 1.78
C TYR A 69 -2.21 -4.11 0.28
N LEU A 70 -2.32 -5.31 -0.27
CA LEU A 70 -2.84 -5.55 -1.61
C LEU A 70 -4.34 -5.80 -1.51
N ILE A 71 -5.14 -4.94 -2.15
CA ILE A 71 -6.60 -5.02 -2.11
C ILE A 71 -7.14 -5.21 -3.52
N ALA A 72 -7.78 -6.36 -3.76
CA ALA A 72 -8.49 -6.66 -5.00
C ALA A 72 -9.86 -5.98 -5.01
N VAL A 73 -10.17 -5.23 -6.08
CA VAL A 73 -11.45 -4.51 -6.25
C VAL A 73 -12.29 -5.14 -7.37
N SER A 74 -11.64 -5.71 -8.37
CA SER A 74 -12.28 -6.47 -9.44
C SER A 74 -11.32 -7.53 -9.97
N HIS A 75 -11.81 -8.43 -10.82
CA HIS A 75 -11.07 -9.58 -11.36
C HIS A 75 -9.68 -9.24 -11.95
N HIS A 76 -9.49 -8.01 -12.45
CA HIS A 76 -8.23 -7.56 -13.07
C HIS A 76 -7.61 -6.34 -12.38
N ARG A 77 -8.13 -5.90 -11.23
CA ARG A 77 -7.65 -4.69 -10.56
C ARG A 77 -7.41 -4.91 -9.09
N TYR A 78 -6.15 -4.73 -8.69
CA TYR A 78 -5.75 -4.61 -7.31
C TYR A 78 -5.05 -3.27 -7.09
N TYR A 79 -5.09 -2.79 -5.85
CA TYR A 79 -4.39 -1.58 -5.43
C TYR A 79 -3.50 -1.87 -4.23
N ARG A 80 -2.40 -1.13 -4.14
CA ARG A 80 -1.57 -1.06 -2.94
C ARG A 80 -2.12 0.06 -2.07
N VAL A 81 -2.34 -0.19 -0.77
CA VAL A 81 -2.93 0.78 0.14
C VAL A 81 -2.20 0.73 1.48
N PHE A 82 -1.84 1.90 2.03
CA PHE A 82 -1.25 1.97 3.37
C PHE A 82 -2.29 1.63 4.43
N GLU A 83 -1.85 1.05 5.53
CA GLU A 83 -2.75 0.67 6.63
C GLU A 83 -3.61 1.83 7.14
N SER A 84 -3.04 3.03 7.21
CA SER A 84 -3.71 4.25 7.67
C SER A 84 -4.86 4.70 6.77
N ASP A 85 -4.89 4.28 5.51
CA ASP A 85 -5.92 4.65 4.53
C ASP A 85 -7.04 3.60 4.41
N ILE A 86 -6.93 2.49 5.16
CA ILE A 86 -7.89 1.40 5.16
C ILE A 86 -8.89 1.59 6.30
N LYS A 87 -10.16 1.35 6.01
CA LYS A 87 -11.24 1.24 6.99
C LYS A 87 -11.84 -0.16 6.91
N ALA A 88 -12.04 -0.80 8.06
CA ALA A 88 -12.82 -2.03 8.11
C ALA A 88 -14.25 -1.72 7.63
N ASN A 89 -14.83 -2.65 6.87
CA ASN A 89 -16.22 -2.55 6.44
C ASN A 89 -17.18 -3.03 7.51
#